data_AF-A0A376VTD7-F1
#
_entry.id   AF-A0A376VTD7-F1
#
_cell.length_a   1.000
_cell.length_b   1.000
_cell.length_c   1.000
_cell.angle_alpha   90.00
_cell.angle_beta   90.00
_cell.angle_gamma   90.00
#
_symmetry.space_group_name_H-M   'P 1'
#
loop_
_entity.id
_entity.type
_entity.pdbx_description
1 polymer ?
#
loop_
_entity_poly.entity_id
_entity_poly.type
_entity_poly.pdbx_seq_one_letter_code
_entity_poly.pdbx_strand_id
1 'polypeptide(L)'
;MGVNPPAGYSTDVIIAAFPWGAYLGAEALEQGIDAMVSSWNRAAPNTIPTAAKAGGNYLSSLLVGSEARRHGYQEGIALDVNGYISEGAGENLF
;
A
#
# COMPACT_ATOMS: atom_id res chain seq x y z
N MET A 1 16.82 20.43 -9.36
CA MET A 1 15.66 19.62 -8.92
C MET A 1 15.62 19.66 -7.41
N GLY A 2 14.87 20.59 -6.80
CA GLY A 2 14.71 20.67 -5.35
C GLY A 2 13.39 20.02 -4.95
N VAL A 3 13.43 19.12 -3.96
CA VAL A 3 12.23 18.49 -3.37
C VAL A 3 11.54 19.39 -2.34
N ASN A 4 12.20 20.49 -1.96
CA ASN A 4 11.63 21.48 -1.05
C ASN A 4 10.93 22.58 -1.87
N PRO A 5 9.60 22.72 -1.77
CA PRO A 5 8.90 23.81 -2.43
C PRO A 5 9.39 25.17 -1.88
N PRO A 6 9.55 26.19 -2.75
CA PRO A 6 9.96 27.52 -2.31
C PRO A 6 8.88 28.17 -1.44
N ALA A 7 9.26 29.19 -0.69
CA ALA A 7 8.31 30.02 0.04
C ALA A 7 7.26 30.62 -0.92
N GLY A 8 5.98 30.59 -0.52
CA GLY A 8 4.87 31.08 -1.34
C GLY A 8 4.37 30.10 -2.40
N TYR A 9 4.86 28.86 -2.43
CA TYR A 9 4.29 27.80 -3.26
C TYR A 9 2.85 27.46 -2.85
N SER A 10 2.00 27.21 -3.85
CA SER A 10 0.63 26.73 -3.68
C SER A 10 0.51 25.32 -4.24
N THR A 11 -0.22 24.45 -3.55
CA THR A 11 -0.54 23.09 -4.01
C THR A 11 -1.79 23.09 -4.90
N ASP A 12 -1.79 22.23 -5.91
CA ASP A 12 -3.01 21.89 -6.65
C ASP A 12 -3.84 20.83 -5.89
N VAL A 13 -5.16 20.91 -6.00
CA VAL A 13 -6.11 19.98 -5.35
C VAL A 13 -7.09 19.43 -6.39
N ILE A 14 -7.33 18.12 -6.35
CA ILE A 14 -8.28 17.41 -7.23
C ILE A 14 -9.24 16.58 -6.38
N ILE A 15 -10.52 16.54 -6.79
CA ILE A 15 -11.56 15.68 -6.24
C ILE A 15 -12.26 14.96 -7.39
N ALA A 16 -12.33 13.63 -7.33
CA ALA A 16 -12.99 12.79 -8.33
C ALA A 16 -13.91 11.77 -7.63
N ALA A 17 -15.05 11.46 -8.25
CA ALA A 17 -16.00 10.47 -7.75
C ALA A 17 -16.48 9.56 -8.89
N PHE A 18 -16.48 8.25 -8.66
CA PHE A 18 -16.93 7.23 -9.60
C PHE A 18 -17.34 5.95 -8.84
N PRO A 19 -18.22 5.10 -9.40
CA PRO A 19 -18.54 3.81 -8.80
C PRO A 19 -17.33 2.89 -8.78
N TRP A 20 -17.07 2.23 -7.66
CA TRP A 20 -15.98 1.27 -7.53
C TRP A 20 -16.46 0.05 -6.72
N GLY A 21 -16.20 -1.16 -7.24
CA GLY A 21 -16.63 -2.41 -6.62
C GLY A 21 -15.74 -2.86 -5.45
N ALA A 22 -15.96 -4.09 -4.99
CA ALA A 22 -15.14 -4.69 -3.93
C ALA A 22 -13.66 -4.80 -4.35
N TYR A 23 -12.75 -4.32 -3.50
CA TYR A 23 -11.34 -4.13 -3.83
C TYR A 23 -10.59 -5.44 -4.13
N LEU A 24 -10.90 -6.50 -3.37
CA LEU A 24 -10.23 -7.81 -3.46
C LEU A 24 -11.05 -8.86 -4.23
N GLY A 25 -12.14 -8.44 -4.90
CA GLY A 25 -13.03 -9.31 -5.64
C GLY A 25 -14.43 -9.41 -5.03
N ALA A 26 -15.40 -9.83 -5.83
CA ALA A 26 -16.81 -9.83 -5.46
C ALA A 26 -17.13 -10.78 -4.31
N GLU A 27 -16.45 -11.93 -4.23
CA GLU A 27 -16.68 -12.97 -3.21
C GLU A 27 -15.81 -12.80 -1.96
N ALA A 28 -14.89 -11.82 -1.97
CA ALA A 28 -13.91 -11.63 -0.91
C ALA A 28 -14.54 -11.27 0.44
N LEU A 29 -15.71 -10.62 0.41
CA LEU A 29 -16.42 -10.19 1.61
C LEU A 29 -17.09 -11.37 2.33
N GLU A 30 -17.58 -12.36 1.57
CA GLU A 30 -18.30 -13.51 2.11
C GLU A 30 -17.39 -14.72 2.38
N GLN A 31 -16.39 -14.94 1.51
CA GLN A 31 -15.56 -16.15 1.51
C GLN A 31 -14.14 -15.90 2.03
N GLY A 32 -13.74 -14.64 2.18
CA GLY A 32 -12.36 -14.27 2.46
C GLY A 32 -11.48 -14.38 1.23
N ILE A 33 -10.17 -14.25 1.45
CA ILE A 33 -9.13 -14.37 0.42
C ILE A 33 -7.94 -15.17 0.94
N ASP A 34 -7.13 -15.69 0.03
CA ASP A 34 -5.82 -16.24 0.34
C ASP A 34 -4.76 -15.14 0.25
N ALA A 35 -4.01 -14.94 1.32
CA ALA A 35 -2.95 -13.95 1.41
C ALA A 35 -1.56 -14.59 1.47
N MET A 36 -0.56 -13.88 0.97
CA MET A 36 0.85 -14.31 0.97
C MET A 36 1.72 -13.36 1.79
N VAL A 37 2.60 -13.89 2.65
CA VAL A 37 3.66 -13.06 3.23
C VAL A 37 4.67 -12.73 2.13
N SER A 38 4.78 -11.45 1.81
CA SER A 38 5.65 -10.89 0.76
C SER A 38 7.13 -10.98 1.15
N SER A 39 8.00 -11.10 0.15
CA SER A 39 9.46 -11.01 0.33
C SER A 39 9.94 -9.56 0.47
N TRP A 40 9.11 -8.58 0.08
CA TRP A 40 9.36 -7.15 0.27
C TRP A 40 8.88 -6.68 1.63
N ASN A 41 9.77 -6.01 2.39
CA ASN A 41 9.43 -5.33 3.63
C ASN A 41 8.81 -3.94 3.38
N ARG A 42 8.05 -3.46 4.37
CA ARG A 42 7.60 -2.06 4.46
C ARG A 42 8.77 -1.10 4.73
N ALA A 43 8.55 0.17 4.42
CA ALA A 43 9.53 1.23 4.66
C ALA A 43 9.91 1.30 6.15
N ALA A 44 11.21 1.40 6.42
CA ALA A 44 11.71 1.52 7.80
C ALA A 44 11.27 2.86 8.43
N PRO A 45 11.08 2.91 9.77
CA PRO A 45 10.89 4.17 10.48
C PRO A 45 11.99 5.19 10.13
N ASN A 46 11.62 6.47 10.04
CA ASN A 46 12.53 7.57 9.72
C ASN A 46 13.21 7.50 8.32
N THR A 47 12.64 6.75 7.37
CA THR A 47 13.03 6.82 5.93
C THR A 47 12.00 7.59 5.11
N ILE A 48 10.79 7.05 5.00
CA ILE A 48 9.61 7.68 4.41
C ILE A 48 8.48 7.60 5.44
N PRO A 49 7.79 8.70 5.80
CA PRO A 49 6.75 8.68 6.83
C PRO A 49 5.55 7.80 6.45
N THR A 50 5.46 6.61 7.03
CA THR A 50 4.35 5.66 6.78
C THR A 50 3.02 6.12 7.39
N ALA A 51 3.04 7.07 8.33
CA ALA A 51 1.84 7.72 8.85
C ALA A 51 1.16 8.66 7.84
N ALA A 52 1.86 9.08 6.77
CA ALA A 52 1.30 9.93 5.72
C ALA A 52 0.82 9.09 4.54
N LYS A 53 -0.39 9.34 4.03
CA LYS A 53 -0.88 8.70 2.79
C LYS A 53 -0.36 9.47 1.56
N ALA A 54 0.91 9.29 1.24
CA ALA A 54 1.58 9.96 0.13
C ALA A 54 1.73 9.06 -1.10
N GLY A 55 1.68 9.63 -2.31
CA GLY A 55 1.76 8.87 -3.56
C GLY A 55 3.02 8.01 -3.70
N GLY A 56 4.18 8.53 -3.27
CA GLY A 56 5.46 7.80 -3.34
C GLY A 56 5.50 6.52 -2.51
N ASN A 57 4.68 6.41 -1.46
CA ASN A 57 4.63 5.22 -0.60
C ASN A 57 4.16 3.98 -1.37
N TYR A 58 3.32 4.17 -2.38
CA TYR A 58 2.68 3.09 -3.12
C TYR A 58 3.63 2.30 -4.03
N LEU A 59 4.89 2.71 -4.17
CA LEU A 59 5.92 1.84 -4.76
C LEU A 59 6.15 0.59 -3.91
N SER A 60 6.12 0.70 -2.58
CA SER A 60 6.20 -0.45 -1.68
C SER A 60 4.96 -1.35 -1.82
N SER A 61 3.77 -0.75 -1.80
CA SER A 61 2.49 -1.47 -2.00
C SER A 61 2.42 -2.21 -3.32
N LEU A 62 2.89 -1.60 -4.41
CA LEU A 62 2.94 -2.22 -5.73
C LEU A 62 3.78 -3.50 -5.72
N LEU A 63 4.96 -3.48 -5.10
CA LEU A 63 5.85 -4.64 -5.04
C LEU A 63 5.21 -5.78 -4.24
N VAL A 64 4.70 -5.48 -3.04
CA VAL A 64 4.03 -6.44 -2.14
C VAL A 64 2.82 -7.07 -2.84
N GLY A 65 1.90 -6.25 -3.34
CA GLY A 65 0.65 -6.74 -3.93
C GLY A 65 0.86 -7.45 -5.28
N SER A 66 1.80 -6.99 -6.10
CA SER A 66 2.09 -7.64 -7.38
C SER A 66 2.82 -8.96 -7.22
N GLU A 67 3.66 -9.12 -6.20
CA GLU A 67 4.32 -10.40 -5.88
C GLU A 67 3.29 -11.47 -5.51
N ALA A 68 2.39 -11.16 -4.58
CA ALA A 68 1.33 -12.08 -4.17
C ALA A 68 0.46 -12.53 -5.35
N ARG A 69 0.03 -11.57 -6.19
CA ARG A 69 -0.79 -11.85 -7.38
C ARG A 69 -0.05 -12.69 -8.42
N ARG A 70 1.25 -12.49 -8.61
CA ARG A 70 2.07 -13.35 -9.49
C ARG A 70 2.20 -14.78 -8.99
N HIS A 71 2.02 -15.01 -7.69
CA HIS A 71 2.06 -16.33 -7.07
C HIS A 71 0.67 -16.92 -6.80
N GLY A 72 -0.40 -16.31 -7.31
CA GLY A 72 -1.76 -16.86 -7.24
C GLY A 72 -2.56 -16.49 -5.99
N TYR A 73 -2.06 -15.57 -5.16
CA TYR A 73 -2.77 -15.03 -4.01
C TYR A 73 -3.48 -13.72 -4.37
N GLN A 74 -4.58 -13.40 -3.67
CA GLN A 74 -5.34 -12.19 -3.95
C GLN A 74 -4.67 -10.95 -3.35
N GLU A 75 -3.92 -11.09 -2.25
CA GLU A 75 -3.19 -9.96 -1.65
C GLU A 75 -1.90 -10.36 -0.91
N GLY A 76 -0.97 -9.41 -0.81
CA GLY A 76 0.30 -9.56 -0.08
C GLY A 76 0.27 -8.91 1.30
N ILE A 77 0.77 -9.63 2.30
CA ILE A 77 1.05 -9.14 3.66
C ILE A 77 2.54 -8.81 3.74
N ALA A 78 2.87 -7.57 4.09
CA ALA A 78 4.24 -7.14 4.26
C ALA A 78 4.68 -7.23 5.72
N LEU A 79 5.95 -7.59 5.91
CA LEU A 79 6.62 -7.46 7.21
C LEU A 79 7.27 -6.08 7.32
N ASP A 80 7.45 -5.58 8.54
CA ASP A 80 8.36 -4.48 8.81
C ASP A 80 9.83 -4.92 8.64
N VAL A 81 10.77 -3.98 8.79
CA VAL A 81 12.20 -4.27 8.68
C VAL A 81 12.78 -5.09 9.84
N ASN A 82 11.99 -5.32 10.89
CA ASN A 82 12.36 -6.15 12.03
C ASN A 82 11.84 -7.59 11.89
N GLY A 83 11.07 -7.88 10.83
CA GLY A 83 10.47 -9.18 10.58
C GLY A 83 9.13 -9.42 11.28
N TYR A 84 8.50 -8.38 11.83
CA TYR A 84 7.16 -8.46 12.40
C TYR A 84 6.10 -8.11 11.35
N ILE A 85 4.86 -8.57 11.57
CA ILE A 85 3.73 -8.22 10.69
C ILE A 85 3.54 -6.70 10.71
N SER A 86 3.47 -6.10 9.53
CA SER A 86 3.11 -4.69 9.37
C SER A 86 1.64 -4.58 8.97
N GLU A 87 1.32 -4.81 7.70
CA GLU A 87 -0.01 -4.63 7.09
C GLU A 87 -0.03 -5.25 5.67
N GLY A 88 -1.18 -5.21 5.00
CA GLY A 88 -1.34 -5.59 3.59
C GLY A 88 -0.71 -4.61 2.60
N ALA A 89 -0.90 -4.85 1.30
CA ALA A 89 -0.47 -3.91 0.27
C ALA A 89 -1.24 -2.59 0.38
N GLY A 90 -2.54 -2.64 0.66
CA GLY A 90 -3.44 -1.49 0.73
C GLY A 90 -4.37 -1.44 1.94
N GLU A 91 -4.24 -2.38 2.89
CA GLU A 91 -5.16 -2.60 4.01
C GLU A 91 -4.43 -2.93 5.32
N ASN A 92 -5.01 -2.53 6.47
CA ASN A 92 -4.51 -2.95 7.78
C ASN A 92 -4.82 -4.44 8.05
N LEU A 93 -4.09 -5.07 8.99
CA LEU A 93 -4.23 -6.49 9.34
C LEU A 93 -4.72 -6.66 10.79
N PHE A 94 -5.66 -7.61 11.01
CA PHE A 94 -6.23 -7.98 12.31
C PHE A 94 -6.23 -9.50 12.51
#